data_AF-A0A540VZK7-F1
#
_entry.id   AF-A0A540VZK7-F1
#
_cell.length_a   1.000
_cell.length_b   1.000
_cell.length_c   1.000
_cell.angle_alpha   90.00
_cell.angle_beta   90.00
_cell.angle_gamma   90.00
#
_symmetry.space_group_name_H-M   'P 1'
#
loop_
_entity.id
_entity.type
_entity.pdbx_description
1 polymer ?
#
loop_
_entity_poly.entity_id
_entity_poly.type
_entity_poly.pdbx_seq_one_letter_code
_entity_poly.pdbx_strand_id
1 'polypeptide(L)'
;MTAGTSGTSGAAGTAGAPGAASGVDLVLIGADGGPDKAFAGSGQAALGAEALARALPPVCFDTGSRGCRVTVVPPEADANAMLTALRAAARQEGRHLVVGLLGQLVADPRGRRLALVTAGSTAENAYRRGLAWDWVVSTMVHGTQAEALLLVDVVARPDTWALLSGGSQEVGELLTHSRVPLWGRIGPFPTGRRSRSATVPGGEGSFSWALSRVLERGVPTAPPAVGPADMQDAVAAELAWGELASGIPGRLLVPPSGGRLLLRNRAAVRGALAGLSVSEELLAVLWRENTTTDPGSD
;
A
#
# COMPACT_ATOMS: atom_id res chain seq x y z
N MET A 1 -59.04 21.65 -43.74
CA MET A 1 -58.52 21.73 -42.36
C MET A 1 -57.72 20.47 -42.12
N THR A 2 -56.41 20.47 -42.44
CA THR A 2 -55.21 20.69 -41.56
C THR A 2 -54.50 19.33 -41.47
N ALA A 3 -53.47 18.99 -42.24
CA ALA A 3 -52.09 19.51 -42.36
C ALA A 3 -51.15 19.15 -41.19
N GLY A 4 -50.02 18.49 -41.52
CA GLY A 4 -48.74 18.43 -40.77
C GLY A 4 -48.71 17.46 -39.58
N THR A 5 -47.66 16.73 -39.19
CA THR A 5 -46.18 16.85 -39.29
C THR A 5 -45.61 15.54 -38.66
N SER A 6 -44.76 14.72 -39.30
CA SER A 6 -43.27 14.69 -39.28
C SER A 6 -42.56 14.65 -37.92
N GLY A 7 -41.62 13.69 -37.75
CA GLY A 7 -40.53 13.66 -36.76
C GLY A 7 -40.89 12.92 -35.46
N THR A 8 -40.05 12.11 -34.81
CA THR A 8 -38.59 11.98 -34.86
C THR A 8 -38.18 10.67 -34.17
N SER A 9 -37.05 10.14 -34.62
CA SER A 9 -36.28 9.03 -34.06
C SER A 9 -36.14 9.08 -32.53
N GLY A 10 -36.65 8.05 -31.85
CA GLY A 10 -36.29 7.72 -30.47
C GLY A 10 -35.02 6.87 -30.46
N ALA A 11 -33.97 7.42 -29.89
CA ALA A 11 -32.61 6.91 -29.86
C ALA A 11 -32.52 5.43 -29.44
N ALA A 12 -31.64 4.71 -30.14
CA ALA A 12 -31.05 3.47 -29.66
C ALA A 12 -30.53 3.72 -28.24
N GLY A 13 -31.11 3.02 -27.26
CA GLY A 13 -30.49 2.87 -25.96
C GLY A 13 -29.13 2.23 -26.19
N THR A 14 -28.08 3.03 -26.06
CA THR A 14 -26.72 2.53 -25.89
C THR A 14 -26.74 1.70 -24.61
N ALA A 15 -26.94 0.40 -24.78
CA ALA A 15 -26.61 -0.59 -23.78
C ALA A 15 -25.20 -0.27 -23.30
N GLY A 16 -25.08 0.20 -22.06
CA GLY A 16 -23.80 0.32 -21.41
C GLY A 16 -23.10 -1.03 -21.55
N ALA A 17 -21.91 -1.02 -22.15
CA ALA A 17 -21.05 -2.19 -22.21
C ALA A 17 -20.96 -2.80 -20.80
N PRO A 18 -20.93 -4.14 -20.67
CA PRO A 18 -20.78 -4.79 -19.37
C PRO A 18 -19.58 -4.18 -18.67
N GLY A 19 -19.84 -3.53 -17.53
CA GLY A 19 -18.87 -2.69 -16.83
C GLY A 19 -17.60 -3.48 -16.54
N ALA A 20 -16.52 -3.13 -17.24
CA ALA A 20 -15.21 -3.66 -16.95
C ALA A 20 -14.90 -3.34 -15.49
N ALA A 21 -14.57 -4.36 -14.70
CA ALA A 21 -14.25 -4.27 -13.28
C ALA A 21 -13.04 -3.35 -13.06
N SER A 22 -13.28 -2.05 -13.01
CA SER A 22 -12.27 -0.99 -12.92
C SER A 22 -11.92 -0.66 -11.46
N GLY A 23 -12.10 -1.60 -10.54
CA GLY A 23 -11.86 -1.39 -9.11
C GLY A 23 -10.39 -1.60 -8.71
N VAL A 24 -9.93 -0.80 -7.75
CA VAL A 24 -8.73 -1.10 -6.94
C VAL A 24 -9.20 -1.44 -5.53
N ASP A 25 -8.95 -2.67 -5.07
CA ASP A 25 -9.17 -3.06 -3.68
C ASP A 25 -7.87 -2.83 -2.88
N LEU A 26 -7.92 -1.97 -1.87
CA LEU A 26 -6.83 -1.70 -0.94
C LEU A 26 -7.12 -2.35 0.41
N VAL A 27 -6.25 -3.24 0.87
CA VAL A 27 -6.30 -3.82 2.22
C VAL A 27 -5.05 -3.42 2.98
N LEU A 28 -5.19 -2.62 4.02
CA LEU A 28 -4.05 -2.04 4.77
C LEU A 28 -4.06 -2.61 6.19
N ILE A 29 -3.01 -3.37 6.51
CA ILE A 29 -2.83 -4.08 7.77
C ILE A 29 -1.66 -3.43 8.50
N GLY A 30 -1.98 -2.53 9.43
CA GLY A 30 -1.03 -1.95 10.38
C GLY A 30 -1.08 -2.70 11.70
N ALA A 31 -0.48 -3.88 11.77
CA ALA A 31 -0.60 -4.77 12.92
C ALA A 31 0.20 -4.23 14.11
N ASP A 32 -0.46 -4.06 15.26
CA ASP A 32 0.20 -3.73 16.51
C ASP A 32 0.34 -5.01 17.38
N GLY A 33 1.58 -5.41 17.65
CA GLY A 33 1.90 -6.53 18.53
C GLY A 33 1.52 -6.28 20.00
N GLY A 34 1.12 -5.07 20.35
CA GLY A 34 0.61 -4.71 21.68
C GLY A 34 1.72 -4.25 22.63
N PRO A 35 1.44 -4.23 23.95
CA PRO A 35 2.28 -3.53 24.92
C PRO A 35 3.60 -4.23 25.26
N ASP A 36 3.83 -5.44 24.76
CA ASP A 36 5.08 -6.16 24.99
C ASP A 36 6.23 -5.43 24.30
N LYS A 37 7.26 -5.07 25.07
CA LYS A 37 8.47 -4.40 24.56
C LYS A 37 9.19 -5.23 23.50
N ALA A 38 8.97 -6.55 23.47
CA ALA A 38 9.44 -7.44 22.41
C ALA A 38 8.92 -7.05 21.02
N PHE A 39 7.78 -6.36 20.95
CA PHE A 39 7.06 -5.99 19.74
C PHE A 39 6.90 -4.47 19.60
N ALA A 40 7.68 -3.67 20.34
CA ALA A 40 7.67 -2.22 20.21
C ALA A 40 7.99 -1.71 18.79
N GLY A 41 8.58 -2.55 17.93
CA GLY A 41 8.85 -2.23 16.53
C GLY A 41 7.59 -2.10 15.67
N SER A 42 6.42 -2.53 16.14
CA SER A 42 5.14 -2.35 15.44
C SER A 42 4.29 -1.19 15.96
N GLY A 43 4.72 -0.45 16.98
CA GLY A 43 3.87 0.50 17.70
C GLY A 43 3.34 1.71 16.90
N GLN A 44 3.81 1.90 15.66
CA GLN A 44 3.34 2.94 14.74
C GLN A 44 2.75 2.39 13.43
N ALA A 45 2.63 1.06 13.30
CA ALA A 45 2.18 0.42 12.07
C ALA A 45 0.79 0.88 11.62
N ALA A 46 -0.11 1.12 12.58
CA ALA A 46 -1.45 1.68 12.33
C ALA A 46 -1.39 3.03 11.62
N LEU A 47 -0.50 3.92 12.05
CA LEU A 47 -0.33 5.25 11.45
C LEU A 47 0.14 5.15 9.99
N GLY A 48 1.03 4.21 9.70
CA GLY A 48 1.47 3.93 8.34
C GLY A 48 0.35 3.39 7.45
N ALA A 49 -0.48 2.48 7.98
CA ALA A 49 -1.65 1.96 7.27
C ALA A 49 -2.64 3.09 6.95
N GLU A 50 -2.96 3.95 7.92
CA GLU A 50 -3.83 5.10 7.70
C GLU A 50 -3.23 6.12 6.72
N ALA A 51 -1.91 6.36 6.77
CA ALA A 51 -1.24 7.26 5.85
C ALA A 51 -1.38 6.76 4.39
N LEU A 52 -1.13 5.47 4.16
CA LEU A 52 -1.33 4.86 2.84
C LEU A 52 -2.80 4.87 2.40
N ALA A 53 -3.73 4.66 3.34
CA ALA A 53 -5.18 4.70 3.08
C ALA A 53 -5.63 6.08 2.56
N ARG A 54 -5.02 7.15 3.07
CA ARG A 54 -5.26 8.52 2.61
C ARG A 54 -4.51 8.85 1.32
N ALA A 55 -3.27 8.38 1.19
CA ALA A 55 -2.37 8.80 0.13
C ALA A 55 -2.65 8.13 -1.23
N LEU A 56 -3.01 6.84 -1.24
CA LEU A 56 -3.11 6.05 -2.47
C LEU A 56 -4.37 6.33 -3.32
N PRO A 57 -5.61 6.32 -2.77
CA PRO A 57 -6.80 6.46 -3.60
C PRO A 57 -6.85 7.73 -4.49
N PRO A 58 -6.45 8.93 -4.00
CA PRO A 58 -6.46 10.15 -4.82
C PRO A 58 -5.51 10.13 -6.01
N VAL A 59 -4.53 9.22 -6.01
CA VAL A 59 -3.52 9.12 -7.06
C VAL A 59 -3.66 7.85 -7.89
N CYS A 60 -4.65 6.98 -7.67
CA CYS A 60 -4.93 5.87 -8.59
C CYS A 60 -5.31 6.41 -9.99
N PHE A 61 -4.47 6.12 -11.00
CA PHE A 61 -4.52 6.79 -12.30
C PHE A 61 -5.83 6.57 -13.05
N ASP A 62 -6.19 5.30 -13.23
CA ASP A 62 -7.32 4.87 -14.06
C ASP A 62 -8.68 5.01 -13.36
N THR A 63 -8.70 4.91 -12.04
CA THR A 63 -9.94 4.68 -11.27
C THR A 63 -10.31 5.87 -10.37
N GLY A 64 -9.31 6.68 -9.98
CA GLY A 64 -9.45 7.72 -8.97
C GLY A 64 -9.97 7.18 -7.62
N SER A 65 -10.25 8.08 -6.68
CA SER A 65 -10.72 7.67 -5.34
C SER A 65 -12.03 6.89 -5.36
N ARG A 66 -12.96 7.23 -6.26
CA ARG A 66 -14.29 6.59 -6.36
C ARG A 66 -14.23 5.14 -6.84
N GLY A 67 -13.19 4.77 -7.60
CA GLY A 67 -12.95 3.40 -8.02
C GLY A 67 -12.10 2.59 -7.03
N CYS A 68 -11.78 3.13 -5.85
CA CYS A 68 -11.01 2.44 -4.83
C CYS A 68 -11.91 1.97 -3.69
N ARG A 69 -11.81 0.69 -3.31
CA ARG A 69 -12.38 0.14 -2.08
C ARG A 69 -11.27 0.01 -1.05
N VAL A 70 -11.32 0.81 0.01
CA VAL A 70 -10.27 0.81 1.05
C VAL A 70 -10.77 0.10 2.29
N THR A 71 -10.00 -0.89 2.73
CA THR A 71 -10.19 -1.61 4.00
C THR A 71 -8.96 -1.40 4.86
N VAL A 72 -9.09 -0.64 5.93
CA VAL A 72 -8.06 -0.54 6.97
C VAL A 72 -8.44 -1.50 8.08
N VAL A 73 -7.58 -2.48 8.35
CA VAL A 73 -7.84 -3.48 9.39
C VAL A 73 -7.50 -2.89 10.76
N PRO A 74 -8.33 -3.08 11.81
CA PRO A 74 -8.03 -2.60 13.15
C PRO A 74 -6.65 -3.08 13.62
N PRO A 75 -5.82 -2.22 14.24
CA PRO A 75 -4.44 -2.57 14.59
C PRO A 75 -4.35 -3.68 15.64
N GLU A 76 -5.36 -3.79 16.50
CA GLU A 76 -5.52 -4.82 17.52
C GLU A 76 -6.15 -6.13 16.99
N ALA A 77 -6.41 -6.24 15.68
CA ALA A 77 -6.98 -7.44 15.10
C ALA A 77 -6.03 -8.64 15.23
N ASP A 78 -6.61 -9.83 15.40
CA ASP A 78 -5.85 -11.07 15.32
C ASP A 78 -5.61 -11.49 13.86
N ALA A 79 -4.76 -12.51 13.67
CA ALA A 79 -4.41 -13.00 12.33
C ALA A 79 -5.63 -13.51 11.55
N ASN A 80 -6.66 -14.06 12.22
CA ASN A 80 -7.85 -14.57 11.55
C ASN A 80 -8.72 -13.42 11.02
N ALA A 81 -8.89 -12.36 11.79
CA ALA A 81 -9.62 -11.16 11.38
C ALA A 81 -8.91 -10.46 10.20
N MET A 82 -7.58 -10.30 10.28
CA MET A 82 -6.76 -9.77 9.18
C MET A 82 -6.90 -10.61 7.90
N LEU A 83 -6.77 -11.94 8.02
CA LEU A 83 -6.90 -12.84 6.88
C LEU A 83 -8.33 -12.86 6.32
N THR A 84 -9.34 -12.70 7.18
CA THR A 84 -10.75 -12.62 6.76
C THR A 84 -10.99 -11.36 5.94
N ALA A 85 -10.49 -10.20 6.38
CA ALA A 85 -10.57 -8.95 5.62
C ALA A 85 -9.88 -9.08 4.25
N LEU A 86 -8.67 -9.65 4.22
CA LEU A 86 -7.95 -9.91 2.98
C LEU A 86 -8.73 -10.86 2.04
N ARG A 87 -9.27 -11.97 2.56
CA ARG A 87 -10.08 -12.91 1.77
C ARG A 87 -11.37 -12.28 1.25
N ALA A 88 -11.99 -11.38 2.00
CA ALA A 88 -13.18 -10.66 1.56
C ALA A 88 -12.87 -9.76 0.36
N ALA A 89 -11.74 -9.04 0.40
CA ALA A 89 -11.27 -8.22 -0.72
C ALA A 89 -10.83 -9.09 -1.91
N ALA A 90 -10.08 -10.17 -1.69
CA ALA A 90 -9.60 -11.06 -2.75
C ALA A 90 -10.71 -11.83 -3.49
N ARG A 91 -11.96 -11.79 -3.00
CA ARG A 91 -13.15 -12.35 -3.68
C ARG A 91 -13.90 -11.31 -4.53
N GLN A 92 -13.54 -10.03 -4.42
CA GLN A 92 -14.16 -8.98 -5.22
C GLN A 92 -13.59 -9.00 -6.64
N GLU A 93 -14.44 -8.82 -7.64
CA GLU A 93 -13.99 -8.59 -9.00
C GLU A 93 -13.41 -7.17 -9.10
N GLY A 94 -12.21 -7.05 -9.65
CA GLY A 94 -11.49 -5.78 -9.75
C GLY A 94 -10.23 -5.93 -10.58
N ARG A 95 -9.61 -4.80 -10.92
CA ARG A 95 -8.38 -4.80 -11.71
C ARG A 95 -7.15 -5.06 -10.84
N HIS A 96 -7.12 -4.45 -9.66
CA HIS A 96 -5.96 -4.49 -8.78
C HIS A 96 -6.34 -4.86 -7.34
N LEU A 97 -5.60 -5.78 -6.75
CA LEU A 97 -5.57 -6.02 -5.31
C LEU A 97 -4.25 -5.50 -4.73
N VAL A 98 -4.31 -4.43 -3.95
CA VAL A 98 -3.16 -3.84 -3.26
C VAL A 98 -3.26 -4.15 -1.78
N VAL A 99 -2.27 -4.84 -1.23
CA VAL A 99 -2.23 -5.19 0.20
C VAL A 99 -1.05 -4.50 0.84
N GLY A 100 -1.24 -3.79 1.94
CA GLY A 100 -0.16 -3.23 2.76
C GLY A 100 0.03 -4.04 4.02
N LEU A 101 1.24 -4.56 4.24
CA LEU A 101 1.66 -5.18 5.50
C LEU A 101 2.62 -4.26 6.23
N LEU A 102 2.19 -3.78 7.39
CA LEU A 102 2.99 -2.92 8.26
C LEU A 102 3.06 -3.50 9.67
N GLY A 103 4.25 -3.48 10.26
CA GLY A 103 4.47 -3.95 11.63
C GLY A 103 5.78 -4.73 11.80
N GLN A 104 5.79 -5.68 12.74
CA GLN A 104 6.98 -6.43 13.09
C GLN A 104 6.90 -7.86 12.57
N LEU A 105 7.96 -8.35 11.92
CA LEU A 105 8.11 -9.73 11.48
C LEU A 105 8.86 -10.56 12.52
N VAL A 106 8.42 -11.81 12.65
CA VAL A 106 9.14 -12.88 13.35
C VAL A 106 9.25 -14.11 12.46
N ALA A 107 10.39 -14.79 12.54
CA ALA A 107 10.55 -16.12 11.94
C ALA A 107 10.12 -17.22 12.92
N ASP A 108 9.71 -18.37 12.39
CA ASP A 108 9.58 -19.57 13.22
C ASP A 108 10.98 -20.06 13.68
N PRO A 109 11.06 -20.89 14.75
CA PRO A 109 12.35 -21.36 15.26
C PRO A 109 13.19 -22.17 14.27
N ARG A 110 12.58 -22.67 13.19
CA ARG A 110 13.26 -23.40 12.11
C ARG A 110 13.72 -22.49 10.96
N GLY A 111 13.36 -21.22 10.96
CA GLY A 111 13.72 -20.28 9.91
C GLY A 111 13.09 -20.61 8.55
N ARG A 112 11.88 -21.17 8.56
CA ARG A 112 11.08 -21.62 7.40
C ARG A 112 9.90 -20.72 7.10
N ARG A 113 9.40 -19.99 8.09
CA ARG A 113 8.18 -19.20 7.97
C ARG A 113 8.36 -17.83 8.57
N LEU A 114 7.71 -16.85 7.96
CA LEU A 114 7.56 -15.49 8.48
C LEU A 114 6.12 -15.27 8.91
N ALA A 115 5.96 -14.59 10.05
CA ALA A 115 4.66 -14.10 10.49
C ALA A 115 4.77 -12.63 10.89
N LEU A 116 3.76 -11.85 10.52
CA LEU A 116 3.55 -10.51 11.06
C LEU A 116 2.97 -10.66 12.46
N VAL A 117 3.61 -10.03 13.44
CA VAL A 117 3.16 -10.03 14.83
C VAL A 117 1.80 -9.34 14.92
N THR A 118 0.87 -9.96 15.63
CA THR A 118 -0.49 -9.46 15.87
C THR A 118 -0.75 -9.25 17.36
N ALA A 119 -1.83 -8.55 17.70
CA ALA A 119 -2.17 -8.26 19.08
C ALA A 119 -2.31 -9.51 19.95
N GLY A 120 -1.82 -9.42 21.19
CA GLY A 120 -1.82 -10.53 22.14
C GLY A 120 -0.77 -11.61 21.84
N SER A 121 0.13 -11.37 20.90
CA SER A 121 1.33 -12.18 20.72
C SER A 121 2.25 -12.07 21.93
N THR A 122 2.93 -13.16 22.26
CA THR A 122 4.06 -13.18 23.20
C THR A 122 5.31 -13.63 22.47
N ALA A 123 6.50 -13.38 23.04
CA ALA A 123 7.76 -13.81 22.45
C ALA A 123 7.78 -15.30 22.04
N GLU A 124 7.07 -16.17 22.77
CA GLU A 124 7.05 -17.62 22.54
C GLU A 124 6.05 -18.07 21.47
N ASN A 125 5.01 -17.29 21.21
CA ASN A 125 3.89 -17.70 20.35
C ASN A 125 3.64 -16.79 19.14
N ALA A 126 4.37 -15.67 19.02
CA ALA A 126 4.18 -14.70 17.95
C ALA A 126 4.24 -15.33 16.55
N TYR A 127 5.17 -16.27 16.31
CA TYR A 127 5.25 -16.94 15.01
C TYR A 127 4.07 -17.90 14.72
N ARG A 128 3.35 -18.34 15.76
CA ARG A 128 2.18 -19.24 15.64
C ARG A 128 0.85 -18.47 15.57
N ARG A 129 0.76 -17.34 16.26
CA ARG A 129 -0.45 -16.50 16.34
C ARG A 129 -0.45 -15.34 15.35
N GLY A 130 0.72 -14.97 14.85
CA GLY A 130 0.89 -13.92 13.87
C GLY A 130 0.27 -14.28 12.51
N LEU A 131 0.10 -13.27 11.67
CA LEU A 131 -0.38 -13.45 10.30
C LEU A 131 0.74 -14.01 9.44
N ALA A 132 0.61 -15.26 9.02
CA ALA A 132 1.62 -15.95 8.24
C ALA A 132 1.76 -15.32 6.84
N TRP A 133 3.01 -15.05 6.42
CA TRP A 133 3.33 -14.40 5.14
C TRP A 133 2.82 -15.22 3.95
N ASP A 134 3.00 -16.53 3.99
CA ASP A 134 2.56 -17.47 2.96
C ASP A 134 1.03 -17.47 2.80
N TRP A 135 0.28 -17.23 3.88
CA TRP A 135 -1.18 -17.11 3.80
C TRP A 135 -1.62 -15.83 3.10
N VAL A 136 -0.91 -14.71 3.32
CA VAL A 136 -1.17 -13.45 2.61
C VAL A 136 -0.88 -13.63 1.12
N VAL A 137 0.33 -14.08 0.79
CA VAL A 137 0.74 -14.30 -0.62
C VAL A 137 -0.20 -15.29 -1.29
N SER A 138 -0.52 -16.42 -0.66
CA SER A 138 -1.45 -17.40 -1.21
C SER A 138 -2.83 -16.82 -1.45
N THR A 139 -3.36 -16.01 -0.53
CA THR A 139 -4.68 -15.38 -0.71
C THR A 139 -4.68 -14.41 -1.89
N MET A 140 -3.60 -13.64 -2.07
CA MET A 140 -3.47 -12.71 -3.19
C MET A 140 -3.29 -13.43 -4.54
N VAL A 141 -2.50 -14.51 -4.59
CA VAL A 141 -2.27 -15.32 -5.80
C VAL A 141 -3.57 -15.94 -6.31
N HIS A 142 -4.46 -16.35 -5.39
CA HIS A 142 -5.74 -16.97 -5.74
C HIS A 142 -6.92 -15.99 -5.69
N GLY A 143 -6.64 -14.68 -5.63
CA GLY A 143 -7.66 -13.64 -5.70
C GLY A 143 -8.29 -13.55 -7.09
N THR A 144 -9.44 -12.90 -7.18
CA THR A 144 -10.19 -12.70 -8.43
C THR A 144 -9.70 -11.52 -9.27
N GLN A 145 -8.80 -10.70 -8.73
CA GLN A 145 -8.25 -9.52 -9.40
C GLN A 145 -7.21 -9.88 -10.47
N ALA A 146 -7.16 -9.08 -11.54
CA ALA A 146 -6.22 -9.29 -12.65
C ALA A 146 -4.75 -9.09 -12.24
N GLU A 147 -4.49 -8.14 -11.34
CA GLU A 147 -3.15 -7.85 -10.82
C GLU A 147 -3.14 -7.71 -9.30
N ALA A 148 -1.98 -8.00 -8.70
CA ALA A 148 -1.77 -7.91 -7.26
C ALA A 148 -0.44 -7.22 -6.94
N LEU A 149 -0.39 -6.46 -5.85
CA LEU A 149 0.81 -5.80 -5.35
C LEU A 149 0.83 -5.85 -3.81
N LEU A 150 1.93 -6.34 -3.23
CA LEU A 150 2.14 -6.36 -1.79
C LEU A 150 3.09 -5.23 -1.39
N LEU A 151 2.53 -4.20 -0.73
CA LEU A 151 3.28 -3.15 -0.07
C LEU A 151 3.80 -3.64 1.28
N VAL A 152 5.06 -3.35 1.59
CA VAL A 152 5.73 -3.87 2.78
C VAL A 152 6.43 -2.74 3.52
N ASP A 153 6.06 -2.49 4.76
CA ASP A 153 6.79 -1.59 5.65
C ASP A 153 6.94 -2.29 7.00
N VAL A 154 7.98 -3.10 7.15
CA VAL A 154 8.11 -3.97 8.31
C VAL A 154 9.49 -3.90 8.91
N VAL A 155 9.59 -4.27 10.17
CA VAL A 155 10.87 -4.46 10.85
C VAL A 155 11.01 -5.87 11.41
N ALA A 156 12.22 -6.37 11.50
CA ALA A 156 12.52 -7.71 12.00
C ALA A 156 13.43 -7.65 13.22
N ARG A 157 13.15 -8.47 14.23
CA ARG A 157 14.05 -8.63 15.39
C ARG A 157 15.42 -9.16 14.98
N PRO A 158 16.48 -9.04 15.81
CA PRO A 158 17.84 -9.39 15.41
C PRO A 158 18.01 -10.82 14.89
N ASP A 159 17.30 -11.78 15.48
CA ASP A 159 17.26 -13.19 15.07
C ASP A 159 16.59 -13.38 13.70
N THR A 160 15.43 -12.77 13.49
CA THR A 160 14.69 -12.80 12.22
C THR A 160 15.45 -12.04 11.13
N TRP A 161 16.05 -10.91 11.48
CA TRP A 161 16.89 -10.11 10.60
C TRP A 161 18.13 -10.88 10.14
N ALA A 162 18.79 -11.60 11.04
CA ALA A 162 19.94 -12.43 10.68
C ALA A 162 19.58 -13.50 9.62
N LEU A 163 18.38 -14.10 9.71
CA LEU A 163 17.90 -15.04 8.69
C LEU A 163 17.64 -14.36 7.34
N LEU A 164 17.08 -13.15 7.37
CA LEU A 164 16.74 -12.35 6.20
C LEU A 164 17.96 -11.73 5.49
N SER A 165 19.01 -11.40 6.24
CA SER A 165 20.25 -10.79 5.75
C SER A 165 21.37 -11.80 5.48
N GLY A 166 21.37 -12.95 6.17
CA GLY A 166 22.47 -13.91 6.17
C GLY A 166 22.49 -14.91 5.01
N GLY A 167 21.66 -14.73 3.99
CA GLY A 167 21.60 -15.63 2.83
C GLY A 167 21.04 -17.02 3.14
N SER A 168 20.35 -17.20 4.28
CA SER A 168 19.64 -18.46 4.56
C SER A 168 18.61 -18.71 3.46
N GLN A 169 18.72 -19.86 2.78
CA GLN A 169 17.93 -20.14 1.58
C GLN A 169 16.42 -20.06 1.84
N GLU A 170 15.91 -20.65 2.94
CA GLU A 170 14.46 -20.86 3.08
C GLU A 170 13.63 -19.56 3.22
N VAL A 171 13.89 -18.71 4.23
CA VAL A 171 13.08 -17.48 4.44
C VAL A 171 13.51 -16.32 3.53
N GLY A 172 14.80 -16.24 3.17
CA GLY A 172 15.28 -15.25 2.21
C GLY A 172 14.67 -15.44 0.81
N GLU A 173 14.45 -16.69 0.39
CA GLU A 173 13.82 -17.03 -0.88
C GLU A 173 12.34 -16.63 -0.94
N LEU A 174 11.61 -16.62 0.17
CA LEU A 174 10.21 -16.16 0.19
C LEU A 174 10.06 -14.72 -0.29
N LEU A 175 11.08 -13.90 -0.06
CA LEU A 175 11.12 -12.50 -0.52
C LEU A 175 11.67 -12.38 -1.92
N THR A 176 12.73 -13.14 -2.25
CA THR A 176 13.39 -13.08 -3.56
C THR A 176 12.52 -13.68 -4.68
N HIS A 177 11.81 -14.77 -4.38
CA HIS A 177 10.96 -15.52 -5.31
C HIS A 177 9.47 -15.45 -4.93
N SER A 178 9.04 -14.28 -4.44
CA SER A 178 7.63 -14.06 -4.11
C SER A 178 6.76 -14.25 -5.36
N ARG A 179 5.62 -14.94 -5.18
CA ARG A 179 4.62 -15.14 -6.24
C ARG A 179 3.78 -13.88 -6.53
N VAL A 180 3.90 -12.87 -5.68
CA VAL A 180 3.26 -11.56 -5.83
C VAL A 180 4.36 -10.49 -5.86
N PRO A 181 4.28 -9.49 -6.74
CA PRO A 181 5.18 -8.34 -6.73
C PRO A 181 5.24 -7.68 -5.35
N LEU A 182 6.45 -7.46 -4.85
CA LEU A 182 6.70 -6.84 -3.56
C LEU A 182 7.24 -5.43 -3.77
N TRP A 183 6.73 -4.45 -3.04
CA TRP A 183 7.29 -3.10 -3.00
C TRP A 183 7.36 -2.59 -1.57
N GLY A 184 8.54 -2.21 -1.09
CA GLY A 184 8.64 -1.90 0.33
C GLY A 184 10.03 -1.88 0.92
N ARG A 185 10.05 -1.96 2.25
CA ARG A 185 11.25 -2.06 3.07
C ARG A 185 11.04 -3.06 4.20
N ILE A 186 12.08 -3.83 4.47
CA ILE A 186 12.25 -4.60 5.71
C ILE A 186 13.45 -4.03 6.45
N GLY A 187 13.24 -3.45 7.63
CA GLY A 187 14.32 -2.92 8.47
C GLY A 187 14.71 -3.86 9.61
N PRO A 188 15.91 -3.70 10.19
CA PRO A 188 16.24 -4.31 11.48
C PRO A 188 15.58 -3.53 12.63
N PHE A 189 15.08 -4.25 13.63
CA PHE A 189 14.64 -3.69 14.90
C PHE A 189 15.63 -4.06 16.03
N PRO A 190 16.52 -3.14 16.44
CA PRO A 190 17.49 -3.41 17.49
C PRO A 190 16.82 -3.49 18.87
N THR A 191 17.38 -4.31 19.76
CA THR A 191 16.93 -4.42 21.14
C THR A 191 17.62 -3.41 22.07
N GLY A 192 17.01 -3.15 23.24
CA GLY A 192 17.62 -2.30 24.28
C GLY A 192 17.58 -0.81 23.93
N ARG A 193 18.60 -0.03 24.32
CA ARG A 193 18.60 1.45 24.16
C ARG A 193 18.54 1.90 22.69
N ARG A 194 19.09 1.11 21.77
CA ARG A 194 19.11 1.41 20.32
C ARG A 194 17.73 1.32 19.66
N SER A 195 16.75 0.66 20.30
CA SER A 195 15.37 0.60 19.79
C SER A 195 14.71 1.98 19.64
N ARG A 196 15.14 2.98 20.42
CA ARG A 196 14.54 4.33 20.40
C ARG A 196 14.86 5.12 19.14
N SER A 197 15.97 4.79 18.47
CA SER A 197 16.38 5.40 17.21
C SER A 197 16.06 4.51 16.00
N ALA A 198 15.31 3.43 16.22
CA ALA A 198 14.94 2.52 15.15
C ALA A 198 13.85 3.16 14.30
N THR A 199 14.00 3.10 12.98
CA THR A 199 12.93 3.40 12.04
C THR A 199 11.89 2.30 12.10
N VAL A 200 10.74 2.59 12.72
CA VAL A 200 9.59 1.68 12.81
C VAL A 200 8.57 1.97 11.71
N PRO A 201 7.78 0.98 11.27
CA PRO A 201 6.74 1.18 10.25
C PRO A 201 5.76 2.27 10.64
N GLY A 202 5.40 3.13 9.69
CA GLY A 202 4.54 4.30 9.91
C GLY A 202 5.23 5.49 10.57
N GLY A 203 6.46 5.31 11.09
CA GLY A 203 7.29 6.39 11.63
C GLY A 203 8.04 7.16 10.54
N GLU A 204 8.66 8.28 10.93
CA GLU A 204 9.52 9.04 10.04
C GLU A 204 10.68 8.19 9.50
N GLY A 205 10.96 8.30 8.19
CA GLY A 205 11.96 7.49 7.50
C GLY A 205 11.54 6.06 7.19
N SER A 206 10.32 5.64 7.56
CA SER A 206 9.75 4.34 7.16
C SER A 206 9.28 4.35 5.70
N PHE A 207 8.97 3.17 5.14
CA PHE A 207 8.53 3.07 3.75
C PHE A 207 7.16 3.73 3.53
N SER A 208 6.20 3.50 4.43
CA SER A 208 4.86 4.10 4.30
C SER A 208 4.90 5.63 4.42
N TRP A 209 5.78 6.16 5.27
CA TRP A 209 6.06 7.59 5.37
C TRP A 209 6.67 8.13 4.07
N ALA A 210 7.76 7.52 3.59
CA ALA A 210 8.46 7.95 2.39
C ALA A 210 7.54 7.92 1.16
N LEU A 211 6.83 6.80 0.95
CA LEU A 211 5.90 6.64 -0.15
C LEU A 211 4.80 7.70 -0.12
N SER A 212 4.21 7.99 1.04
CA SER A 212 3.17 9.02 1.16
C SER A 212 3.68 10.39 0.70
N ARG A 213 4.93 10.76 1.02
CA ARG A 213 5.54 12.02 0.58
C ARG A 213 5.81 12.05 -0.91
N VAL A 214 6.30 10.94 -1.47
CA VAL A 214 6.55 10.84 -2.91
C VAL A 214 5.24 10.89 -3.69
N LEU A 215 4.16 10.28 -3.20
CA LEU A 215 2.83 10.37 -3.81
C LEU A 215 2.28 11.80 -3.77
N GLU A 216 2.51 12.52 -2.66
CA GLU A 216 2.07 13.90 -2.51
C GLU A 216 2.82 14.84 -3.46
N ARG A 217 4.15 14.72 -3.55
CA ARG A 217 5.01 15.57 -4.38
C ARG A 217 5.00 15.15 -5.85
N GLY A 218 4.85 13.86 -6.15
CA GLY A 218 5.15 13.30 -7.47
C GLY A 218 6.65 13.24 -7.76
N VAL A 219 6.99 12.58 -8.86
CA VAL A 219 8.38 12.39 -9.32
C VAL A 219 8.66 13.42 -10.41
N PRO A 220 9.59 14.37 -10.20
CA PRO A 220 10.00 15.30 -11.24
C PRO A 220 10.45 14.57 -12.49
N THR A 221 10.21 15.15 -13.67
CA THR A 221 10.59 14.63 -15.00
C THR A 221 10.02 13.26 -15.41
N ALA A 222 9.32 12.55 -14.52
CA ALA A 222 8.63 11.31 -14.83
C ALA A 222 7.31 11.56 -15.60
N PRO A 223 6.78 10.58 -16.35
CA PRO A 223 5.52 10.71 -17.08
C PRO A 223 4.31 11.00 -16.15
N PRO A 224 3.17 11.46 -16.70
CA PRO A 224 1.94 11.70 -15.91
C PRO A 224 1.35 10.47 -15.23
N ALA A 225 1.60 9.27 -15.78
CA ALA A 225 1.26 7.99 -15.18
C ALA A 225 2.57 7.28 -14.83
N VAL A 226 2.75 6.92 -13.56
CA VAL A 226 3.94 6.24 -13.04
C VAL A 226 3.54 4.96 -12.33
N GLY A 227 4.36 3.92 -12.47
CA GLY A 227 4.27 2.70 -11.68
C GLY A 227 5.23 2.71 -10.48
N PRO A 228 5.18 1.68 -9.63
CA PRO A 228 6.11 1.52 -8.50
C PRO A 228 7.60 1.63 -8.87
N ALA A 229 7.99 1.05 -10.01
CA ALA A 229 9.39 1.08 -10.48
C ALA A 229 9.84 2.50 -10.83
N ASP A 230 8.99 3.32 -11.45
CA ASP A 230 9.29 4.71 -11.80
C ASP A 230 9.45 5.60 -10.55
N MET A 231 8.82 5.21 -9.44
CA MET A 231 8.87 5.92 -8.15
C MET A 231 10.01 5.45 -7.24
N GLN A 232 10.67 4.34 -7.58
CA GLN A 232 11.59 3.66 -6.67
C GLN A 232 12.75 4.54 -6.24
N ASP A 233 13.37 5.28 -7.16
CA ASP A 233 14.52 6.14 -6.86
C ASP A 233 14.13 7.31 -5.94
N ALA A 234 12.95 7.90 -6.16
CA ALA A 234 12.44 8.96 -5.31
C ALA A 234 12.11 8.45 -3.89
N VAL A 235 11.55 7.25 -3.77
CA VAL A 235 11.31 6.60 -2.47
C VAL A 235 12.63 6.27 -1.78
N ALA A 236 13.62 5.71 -2.49
CA ALA A 236 14.94 5.40 -1.94
C ALA A 236 15.65 6.66 -1.43
N ALA A 237 15.52 7.80 -2.12
CA ALA A 237 16.08 9.07 -1.68
C ALA A 237 15.46 9.57 -0.36
N GLU A 238 14.14 9.43 -0.18
CA GLU A 238 13.47 9.75 1.09
C GLU A 238 13.89 8.80 2.22
N LEU A 239 14.10 7.51 1.91
CA LEU A 239 14.52 6.50 2.89
C LEU A 239 15.97 6.69 3.36
N ALA A 240 16.87 7.15 2.50
CA ALA A 240 18.28 7.37 2.84
C ALA A 240 18.45 8.27 4.08
N TRP A 241 17.57 9.27 4.25
CA TRP A 241 17.55 10.13 5.45
C TRP A 241 17.24 9.35 6.73
N GLY A 242 16.27 8.44 6.69
CA GLY A 242 15.94 7.58 7.84
C GLY A 242 17.03 6.55 8.17
N GLU A 243 17.71 6.04 7.14
CA GLU A 243 18.82 5.08 7.32
C GLU A 243 20.06 5.74 7.92
N LEU A 244 20.39 6.98 7.52
CA LEU A 244 21.43 7.79 8.16
C LEU A 244 21.17 7.98 9.66
N ALA A 245 19.91 8.23 10.05
CA ALA A 245 19.54 8.44 11.44
C ALA A 245 19.56 7.15 12.28
N SER A 246 19.15 6.01 11.70
CA SER A 246 19.08 4.72 12.40
C SER A 246 20.40 3.92 12.37
N GLY A 247 21.28 4.21 11.41
CA GLY A 247 22.63 3.64 11.30
C GLY A 247 22.67 2.17 10.84
N ILE A 248 21.54 1.57 10.46
CA ILE A 248 21.51 0.22 9.88
C ILE A 248 20.56 0.21 8.66
N PRO A 249 21.07 -0.08 7.45
CA PRO A 249 20.25 -0.05 6.25
C PRO A 249 19.21 -1.18 6.26
N GLY A 250 18.03 -0.89 5.73
CA GLY A 250 16.99 -1.88 5.49
C GLY A 250 17.21 -2.62 4.17
N ARG A 251 16.50 -3.72 3.98
CA ARG A 251 16.36 -4.40 2.71
C ARG A 251 15.21 -3.76 1.96
N LEU A 252 15.50 -3.09 0.85
CA LEU A 252 14.49 -2.60 -0.08
C LEU A 252 13.92 -3.76 -0.91
N LEU A 253 12.61 -3.74 -1.09
CA LEU A 253 11.88 -4.64 -1.96
C LEU A 253 11.40 -3.80 -3.14
N VAL A 254 11.89 -4.12 -4.33
CA VAL A 254 11.52 -3.42 -5.57
C VAL A 254 10.72 -4.39 -6.40
N PRO A 255 9.51 -4.02 -6.85
CA PRO A 255 8.72 -4.92 -7.65
C PRO A 255 9.45 -5.12 -8.99
N PRO A 256 9.54 -6.36 -9.49
CA PRO A 256 9.96 -6.59 -10.88
C PRO A 256 8.93 -5.98 -11.84
N SER A 257 9.02 -6.23 -13.14
CA SER A 257 8.08 -5.71 -14.17
C SER A 257 6.58 -6.11 -14.00
N GLY A 258 6.19 -6.68 -12.85
CA GLY A 258 4.82 -6.93 -12.40
C GLY A 258 4.39 -6.00 -11.26
N GLY A 259 3.08 -5.81 -11.10
CA GLY A 259 2.52 -4.81 -10.16
C GLY A 259 2.31 -3.47 -10.84
N ARG A 260 1.60 -3.46 -11.97
CA ARG A 260 1.41 -2.30 -12.85
C ARG A 260 0.33 -1.37 -12.33
N LEU A 261 0.32 -1.15 -11.02
CA LEU A 261 -0.52 -0.13 -10.40
C LEU A 261 -0.07 1.22 -10.97
N LEU A 262 -0.92 1.82 -11.80
CA LEU A 262 -0.65 3.14 -12.36
C LEU A 262 -1.12 4.22 -11.39
N LEU A 263 -0.22 5.16 -11.12
CA LEU A 263 -0.40 6.26 -10.20
C LEU A 263 -0.22 7.60 -10.93
N ARG A 264 -1.02 8.59 -10.57
CA ARG A 264 -0.95 9.95 -11.09
C ARG A 264 0.29 10.64 -10.56
N ASN A 265 1.17 11.05 -11.46
CA ASN A 265 2.31 11.86 -11.11
C ASN A 265 1.90 13.33 -10.95
N ARG A 266 1.75 13.78 -9.70
CA ARG A 266 1.41 15.17 -9.39
C ARG A 266 2.46 16.18 -9.82
N ALA A 267 3.73 15.80 -9.98
CA ALA A 267 4.78 16.70 -10.45
C ALA A 267 4.58 17.05 -11.94
N ALA A 268 4.19 16.07 -12.77
CA ALA A 268 3.88 16.30 -14.17
C ALA A 268 2.65 17.22 -14.35
N VAL A 269 1.60 17.01 -13.54
CA VAL A 269 0.39 17.87 -13.55
C VAL A 269 0.74 19.31 -13.16
N ARG A 270 1.53 19.49 -12.09
CA ARG A 270 1.96 20.82 -11.65
C ARG A 270 2.87 21.52 -12.67
N GLY A 271 3.80 20.78 -13.28
CA GLY A 271 4.66 21.32 -14.34
C GLY A 271 3.88 21.75 -15.58
N ALA A 272 2.88 20.97 -15.98
CA ALA A 272 1.98 21.34 -17.09
C ALA A 272 1.17 22.61 -16.77
N LEU A 273 0.66 22.75 -15.54
CA LEU A 273 -0.07 23.95 -15.11
C LEU A 273 0.83 25.18 -14.96
N ALA A 274 2.07 25.02 -14.50
CA ALA A 274 3.03 26.12 -14.37
C ALA A 274 3.49 26.68 -15.72
N GLY A 275 3.42 25.89 -16.79
CA GLY A 275 3.68 26.32 -18.16
C GLY A 275 2.49 26.96 -18.86
N LEU A 276 1.30 26.93 -18.25
CA LEU A 276 0.10 27.57 -18.75
C LEU A 276 -0.13 28.87 -17.97
N SER A 277 -0.38 29.99 -18.65
CA SER A 277 -0.89 31.21 -18.01
C SER A 277 -2.35 30.97 -17.62
N VAL A 278 -2.58 30.20 -16.55
CA VAL A 278 -3.91 29.84 -16.07
C VAL A 278 -4.46 30.98 -15.23
N SER A 279 -5.62 31.52 -15.60
CA SER A 279 -6.35 32.52 -14.80
C SER A 279 -6.84 31.91 -13.47
N GLU A 280 -6.81 32.68 -12.37
CA GLU A 280 -7.16 32.22 -11.01
C GLU A 280 -8.51 31.49 -10.93
N GLU A 281 -9.46 31.86 -11.80
CA GLU A 281 -10.80 31.26 -11.87
C GLU A 281 -10.76 29.78 -12.31
N LEU A 282 -9.82 29.40 -13.17
CA LEU A 282 -9.70 28.02 -13.68
C LEU A 282 -8.98 27.12 -12.67
N LEU A 283 -8.03 27.67 -11.90
CA LEU A 283 -7.45 27.00 -10.73
C LEU A 283 -8.51 26.80 -9.64
N ALA A 284 -9.37 27.80 -9.42
CA ALA A 284 -10.48 27.71 -8.47
C ALA A 284 -11.49 26.62 -8.88
N VAL A 285 -11.77 26.44 -10.18
CA VAL A 285 -12.65 25.37 -10.69
C VAL A 285 -12.02 23.98 -10.57
N LEU A 286 -10.74 23.83 -10.96
CA LEU A 286 -10.01 22.56 -10.85
C LEU A 286 -9.84 22.08 -9.41
N TRP A 287 -9.77 23.00 -8.45
CA TRP A 287 -9.73 22.65 -7.02
C TRP A 287 -11.11 22.44 -6.40
N ARG A 288 -12.18 23.01 -6.96
CA ARG A 288 -13.56 22.82 -6.45
C ARG A 288 -14.12 21.42 -6.75
N GLU A 289 -13.63 20.74 -7.79
CA GLU A 289 -13.98 19.33 -8.04
C GLU A 289 -13.42 18.36 -6.98
N ASN A 290 -12.42 18.77 -6.19
CA ASN A 290 -11.93 18.00 -5.04
C ASN A 290 -12.73 18.25 -3.74
N THR A 291 -13.68 19.19 -3.75
CA THR A 291 -14.55 19.52 -2.60
C THR A 291 -16.02 19.48 -2.99
N THR A 292 -16.48 18.40 -3.60
CA THR A 292 -17.92 18.11 -3.61
C THR A 292 -18.26 17.26 -2.39
N THR A 293 -18.58 17.93 -1.29
CA THR A 293 -19.44 17.37 -0.22
C THR A 293 -20.76 16.94 -0.83
N ASP A 294 -21.19 15.74 -0.47
CA ASP A 294 -22.49 15.16 -0.80
C ASP A 294 -23.63 16.09 -0.34
N PRO A 295 -24.58 16.50 -1.22
CA PRO A 295 -25.83 17.08 -0.79
C PRO A 295 -26.88 15.98 -0.71
N GLY A 296 -27.19 15.53 0.51
CA GLY A 296 -28.23 14.52 0.71
C GLY A 296 -28.37 14.08 2.17
N SER A 297 -28.80 14.99 3.04
CA SER A 297 -29.41 14.66 4.32
C SER A 297 -30.46 15.70 4.62
N ASP A 298 -31.63 15.53 4.00
CA ASP A 298 -32.90 15.89 4.63
C ASP A 298 -33.26 14.81 5.65
#